data_AF-A0A7I8WKT7-F1
#
_entry.id   AF-A0A7I8WKT7-F1
#
_cell.length_a   1.000
_cell.length_b   1.000
_cell.length_c   1.000
_cell.angle_alpha   90.00
_cell.angle_beta   90.00
_cell.angle_gamma   90.00
#
_symmetry.space_group_name_H-M   'P 1'
#
loop_
_entity.id
_entity.type
_entity.pdbx_description
1 polymer ?
#
loop_
_entity_poly.entity_id
_entity_poly.type
_entity_poly.pdbx_seq_one_letter_code
_entity_poly.pdbx_strand_id
1 'polypeptide(L)'
;MQCYHGKKNRDGDCECEPAYAGQLCERKKHCQGFELHFNYSCVSCEKGWTGQECDFIDCGQNGLPTSAVECQCTEPYSGQMCDQLKTTDVYLYYNSKIYSMGPLGVLTIVPMIIILFGCKHLADKRQVYRVTKALKKDHDIEPSQVRSFLKGY
;
A
#
# COMPACT_ATOMS: atom_id res chain seq x y z
N MET A 1 28.33 18.44 -26.98
CA MET A 1 26.91 18.25 -26.60
C MET A 1 26.25 17.32 -27.61
N GLN A 2 25.65 16.22 -27.16
CA GLN A 2 24.98 15.22 -28.00
C GLN A 2 23.49 15.20 -27.62
N CYS A 3 22.61 15.15 -28.61
CA CYS A 3 21.18 14.94 -28.40
C CYS A 3 20.92 13.43 -28.44
N TYR A 4 20.27 12.87 -27.43
CA TYR A 4 20.04 11.42 -27.33
C TYR A 4 18.93 10.96 -28.28
N HIS A 5 17.77 11.63 -28.22
CA HIS A 5 16.59 11.34 -29.05
C HIS A 5 16.11 12.60 -29.78
N GLY A 6 16.97 13.13 -30.65
CA GLY A 6 16.68 14.36 -31.37
C GLY A 6 17.82 14.79 -32.29
N LYS A 7 17.66 15.95 -32.91
CA LYS A 7 18.64 16.55 -33.81
C LYS A 7 18.99 17.94 -33.33
N LYS A 8 20.21 18.38 -33.63
CA LYS A 8 20.58 19.78 -33.35
C LYS A 8 19.93 20.71 -34.34
N ASN A 9 19.37 21.81 -33.85
CA ASN A 9 18.93 22.92 -34.67
C ASN A 9 20.14 23.79 -35.11
N ARG A 10 19.87 24.87 -35.85
CA ARG A 10 20.90 25.79 -36.35
C ARG A 10 21.60 26.58 -35.24
N ASP A 11 20.94 26.75 -34.10
CA ASP A 11 21.43 27.49 -32.93
C ASP A 11 22.24 26.60 -31.96
N GLY A 12 22.24 25.28 -32.19
CA GLY A 12 23.00 24.29 -31.42
C GLY A 12 22.20 23.59 -30.32
N ASP A 13 20.94 23.95 -30.12
CA ASP A 13 20.00 23.31 -29.20
C ASP A 13 19.45 22.00 -29.77
N CYS A 14 18.97 21.12 -28.89
CA CYS A 14 18.36 19.86 -29.29
C CYS A 14 16.86 20.02 -29.58
N GLU A 15 16.47 19.70 -30.81
CA GLU A 15 15.08 19.52 -31.21
C GLU A 15 14.72 18.04 -31.02
N CYS A 16 13.88 17.76 -30.01
CA CYS A 16 13.56 16.40 -29.59
C CYS A 16 12.53 15.73 -30.49
N GLU A 17 12.65 14.40 -30.62
CA GLU A 17 11.60 13.57 -31.19
C GLU A 17 10.30 13.70 -30.36
N PRO A 18 9.10 13.53 -30.97
CA PRO A 18 7.84 13.82 -30.29
C PRO A 18 7.62 13.09 -28.95
N ALA A 19 8.19 11.89 -28.80
CA ALA A 19 8.07 11.06 -27.60
C ALA A 19 9.12 11.37 -26.50
N TYR A 20 9.99 12.36 -26.71
CA TYR A 20 11.10 12.67 -25.80
C TYR A 20 11.16 14.15 -25.42
N ALA A 21 11.70 14.42 -24.24
CA ALA A 21 11.82 15.74 -23.63
C ALA A 21 13.15 15.89 -22.90
N GLY A 22 13.45 17.12 -22.47
CA GLY A 22 14.70 17.48 -21.80
C GLY A 22 15.65 18.23 -22.72
N GLN A 23 16.68 18.84 -22.11
CA GLN A 23 17.61 19.71 -22.84
C GLN A 23 18.45 18.94 -23.86
N LEU A 24 18.68 17.64 -23.61
CA LEU A 24 19.41 16.74 -24.51
C LEU A 24 18.50 15.64 -25.05
N CYS A 25 17.18 15.78 -24.89
CA CYS A 25 16.18 14.77 -25.28
C CYS A 25 16.41 13.41 -24.60
N GLU A 26 16.82 13.43 -23.33
CA GLU A 26 17.19 12.25 -22.55
C GLU A 26 16.01 11.60 -21.82
N ARG A 27 14.88 12.29 -21.69
CA ARG A 27 13.71 11.81 -20.95
C ARG A 27 12.58 11.40 -21.89
N LYS A 28 11.89 10.32 -21.56
CA LYS A 28 10.73 9.83 -22.31
C LYS A 28 9.46 10.49 -21.79
N LYS A 29 8.57 10.90 -22.70
CA LYS A 29 7.24 11.41 -22.37
C LYS A 29 6.28 10.26 -22.08
N HIS A 30 5.41 10.45 -21.09
CA HIS A 30 4.35 9.52 -20.71
C HIS A 30 2.98 10.14 -20.96
N CYS A 31 2.69 10.46 -22.22
CA CYS A 31 1.40 11.02 -22.62
C CYS A 31 0.32 9.92 -22.63
N GLN A 32 -0.85 10.21 -22.06
CA GLN A 32 -1.99 9.30 -22.08
C GLN A 32 -2.45 9.07 -23.53
N GLY A 33 -2.49 7.81 -23.97
CA GLY A 33 -2.97 7.44 -25.30
C GLY A 33 -2.13 7.96 -26.47
N PHE A 34 -0.91 8.45 -26.21
CA PHE A 34 -0.03 9.09 -27.20
C PHE A 34 -0.60 10.36 -27.86
N GLU A 35 -1.60 10.99 -27.24
CA GLU A 35 -2.21 12.22 -27.76
C GLU A 35 -1.32 13.45 -27.49
N LEU A 36 -1.01 14.19 -28.55
CA LEU A 36 -0.17 15.38 -28.52
C LEU A 36 -0.93 16.61 -29.00
N HIS A 37 -0.64 17.75 -28.38
CA HIS A 37 -0.99 19.07 -28.91
C HIS A 37 -0.17 19.39 -30.17
N PHE A 38 -0.57 20.44 -30.92
CA PHE A 38 0.13 20.85 -32.14
C PHE A 38 1.60 21.27 -31.95
N ASN A 39 1.97 21.66 -30.73
CA ASN A 39 3.34 21.97 -30.31
C ASN A 39 4.12 20.72 -29.84
N TYR A 40 3.59 19.51 -30.06
CA TYR A 40 4.13 18.23 -29.60
C TYR A 40 4.20 18.04 -28.08
N SER A 41 3.51 18.86 -27.28
CA SER A 41 3.35 18.59 -25.84
C SER A 41 2.22 17.60 -25.57
N CYS A 42 2.26 16.87 -24.46
CA CYS A 42 1.19 15.93 -24.12
C CYS A 42 -0.13 16.65 -23.85
N VAL A 43 -1.26 16.09 -24.32
CA VAL A 43 -2.61 16.59 -23.96
C VAL A 43 -2.95 16.27 -22.50
N SER A 44 -2.58 15.07 -22.07
CA SER A 44 -2.72 14.60 -20.70
C SER A 44 -1.65 13.57 -20.37
N CYS A 45 -1.35 13.40 -19.09
CA CYS A 45 -0.33 12.45 -18.63
C CYS A 45 -0.93 11.10 -18.28
N GLU A 46 -0.17 10.03 -18.52
CA GLU A 46 -0.45 8.73 -17.94
C GLU A 46 -0.49 8.82 -16.41
N LYS A 47 -1.23 7.91 -15.77
CA LYS A 47 -1.34 7.87 -14.31
C LYS A 47 0.06 7.77 -13.68
N GLY A 48 0.35 8.71 -12.78
CA GLY A 48 1.62 8.78 -12.04
C GLY A 48 2.74 9.52 -12.76
N TRP A 49 2.42 10.25 -13.82
CA TRP A 49 3.33 11.18 -14.50
C TRP A 49 2.75 12.59 -14.48
N THR A 50 3.64 13.58 -14.50
CA THR A 50 3.31 15.01 -14.36
C THR A 50 4.26 15.90 -15.17
N GLY A 51 3.96 17.19 -15.20
CA GLY A 51 4.64 18.18 -16.01
C GLY A 51 4.00 18.37 -17.39
N GLN A 52 4.40 19.43 -18.10
CA GLN A 52 3.85 19.76 -19.42
C GLN A 52 4.13 18.68 -20.48
N GLU A 53 5.28 18.02 -20.36
CA GLU A 53 5.71 16.95 -21.26
C GLU A 53 5.50 15.55 -20.67
N CYS A 54 4.85 15.45 -19.50
CA CYS A 54 4.63 14.19 -18.78
C CYS A 54 5.91 13.36 -18.61
N ASP A 55 7.04 14.04 -18.36
CA ASP A 55 8.39 13.47 -18.29
C ASP A 55 8.91 13.42 -16.84
N PHE A 56 8.09 13.82 -15.87
CA PHE A 56 8.37 13.73 -14.44
C PHE A 56 7.44 12.74 -13.76
N ILE A 57 7.98 11.91 -12.89
CA ILE A 57 7.19 11.01 -12.05
C ILE A 57 6.42 11.79 -10.98
N ASP A 58 5.18 11.38 -10.73
CA ASP A 58 4.38 11.84 -9.60
C ASP A 58 4.47 10.82 -8.46
N CYS A 59 5.14 11.20 -7.38
CA CYS A 59 5.31 10.37 -6.17
C CYS A 59 4.09 10.43 -5.22
N GLY A 60 3.06 11.21 -5.58
CA GLY A 60 1.90 11.44 -4.74
C GLY A 60 2.24 12.10 -3.40
N GLN A 61 1.46 11.79 -2.36
CA GLN A 61 1.65 12.35 -1.02
C GLN A 61 2.56 11.51 -0.12
N ASN A 62 2.94 10.31 -0.57
CA ASN A 62 3.65 9.33 0.24
C ASN A 62 5.15 9.26 -0.07
N GLY A 63 5.66 10.10 -0.96
CA GLY A 63 7.07 10.10 -1.33
C GLY A 63 7.53 11.45 -1.85
N LEU A 64 8.84 11.59 -1.99
CA LEU A 64 9.48 12.76 -2.56
C LEU A 64 10.24 12.36 -3.82
N PRO A 65 10.22 13.18 -4.90
CA PRO A 65 11.00 12.89 -6.10
C PRO A 65 12.50 13.07 -5.81
N THR A 66 13.29 12.05 -6.10
CA THR A 66 14.77 12.10 -6.04
C THR A 66 15.37 12.44 -7.40
N SER A 67 14.68 12.08 -8.48
CA SER A 67 15.02 12.42 -9.85
C SER A 67 13.75 12.63 -10.67
N ALA A 68 13.89 12.87 -11.98
CA ALA A 68 12.74 12.99 -12.86
C ALA A 68 11.91 11.69 -12.97
N VAL A 69 12.47 10.51 -12.65
CA VAL A 69 11.80 9.21 -12.85
C VAL A 69 11.79 8.32 -11.61
N GLU A 70 12.27 8.82 -10.47
CA GLU A 70 12.42 8.04 -9.24
C GLU A 70 11.87 8.79 -8.02
N CYS A 71 11.23 8.02 -7.14
CA CYS A 71 10.64 8.48 -5.90
C CYS A 71 11.30 7.81 -4.69
N GLN A 72 11.57 8.59 -3.66
CA GLN A 72 11.87 8.10 -2.32
C GLN A 72 10.57 8.03 -1.51
N CYS A 73 10.11 6.81 -1.22
CA CYS A 73 8.88 6.61 -0.47
C CYS A 73 9.08 6.76 1.03
N THR A 74 8.05 7.29 1.68
CA THR A 74 7.92 7.34 3.14
C THR A 74 7.41 5.98 3.61
N GLU A 75 8.07 5.39 4.59
CA GLU A 75 7.59 4.13 5.17
C GLU A 75 6.17 4.30 5.77
N PRO A 76 5.28 3.30 5.62
CA PRO A 76 5.48 1.96 5.04
C PRO A 76 5.12 1.84 3.55
N TYR A 77 5.01 2.95 2.82
CA TYR A 77 4.61 2.93 1.41
C TYR A 77 5.77 2.49 0.49
N SER A 78 5.43 1.85 -0.62
CA SER A 78 6.40 1.32 -1.58
C SER A 78 5.88 1.41 -3.03
N GLY A 79 6.67 0.92 -3.98
CA GLY A 79 6.40 1.01 -5.42
C GLY A 79 7.09 2.22 -6.08
N GLN A 80 7.05 2.27 -7.41
CA GLN A 80 7.75 3.32 -8.17
C GLN A 80 7.19 4.73 -7.88
N MET A 81 5.89 4.82 -7.61
CA MET A 81 5.15 6.07 -7.34
C MET A 81 4.66 6.17 -5.88
N CYS A 82 5.17 5.32 -4.98
CA CYS A 82 4.80 5.31 -3.56
C CYS A 82 3.29 5.14 -3.27
N ASP A 83 2.56 4.49 -4.17
CA ASP A 83 1.12 4.26 -4.08
C ASP A 83 0.77 2.85 -3.55
N GLN A 84 1.77 1.99 -3.35
CA GLN A 84 1.57 0.64 -2.86
C GLN A 84 1.71 0.57 -1.35
N LEU A 85 0.78 -0.11 -0.70
CA LEU A 85 0.83 -0.44 0.71
C LEU A 85 0.79 -1.96 0.87
N LYS A 86 1.95 -2.61 0.79
CA LYS A 86 2.04 -4.06 0.92
C LYS A 86 1.95 -4.47 2.39
N THR A 87 1.19 -5.53 2.66
CA THR A 87 1.06 -6.09 4.03
C THR A 87 2.40 -6.47 4.62
N THR A 88 3.34 -6.96 3.80
CA THR A 88 4.72 -7.26 4.20
C THR A 88 5.44 -6.02 4.72
N ASP A 89 5.35 -4.91 4.01
CA ASP A 89 6.08 -3.67 4.31
C ASP A 89 5.47 -3.01 5.56
N VAL A 90 4.15 -3.06 5.68
CA VAL A 90 3.42 -2.65 6.89
C VAL A 90 3.85 -3.48 8.09
N TYR A 91 3.88 -4.81 7.98
CA TYR A 91 4.30 -5.67 9.09
C TYR A 91 5.76 -5.47 9.46
N LEU A 92 6.66 -5.33 8.49
CA LEU A 92 8.07 -5.03 8.76
C LEU A 92 8.23 -3.69 9.47
N TYR A 93 7.54 -2.65 9.02
CA TYR A 93 7.57 -1.32 9.65
C TYR A 93 7.05 -1.35 11.10
N TYR A 94 5.87 -1.93 11.34
CA TYR A 94 5.32 -2.00 12.69
C TYR A 94 6.14 -2.91 13.59
N ASN A 95 6.63 -4.04 13.09
CA ASN A 95 7.50 -4.92 13.87
C ASN A 95 8.79 -4.20 14.24
N SER A 96 9.49 -3.56 13.30
CA SER A 96 10.73 -2.82 13.59
C SER A 96 10.50 -1.69 14.59
N LYS A 97 9.39 -0.95 14.45
CA LYS A 97 9.01 0.12 15.36
C LYS A 97 8.66 -0.40 16.76
N ILE A 98 7.93 -1.50 16.86
CA ILE A 98 7.62 -2.17 18.14
C ILE A 98 8.90 -2.67 18.81
N TYR A 99 9.83 -3.26 18.07
CA TYR A 99 11.15 -3.66 18.58
C TYR A 99 11.97 -2.46 19.07
N SER A 100 11.93 -1.35 18.34
CA SER A 100 12.58 -0.09 18.74
C SER A 100 11.99 0.51 20.02
N MET A 101 10.69 0.32 20.28
CA MET A 101 10.01 0.85 21.48
C MET A 101 10.20 -0.01 22.75
N GLY A 102 10.93 -1.14 22.67
CA GLY A 102 11.25 -1.98 23.81
C GLY A 102 10.00 -2.56 24.51
N PRO A 103 9.99 -2.74 25.86
CA PRO A 103 8.89 -3.40 26.57
C PRO A 103 7.55 -2.65 26.50
N LEU A 104 7.52 -1.37 26.11
CA LEU A 104 6.29 -0.62 25.88
C LEU A 104 5.50 -1.13 24.65
N GLY A 105 6.19 -1.76 23.69
CA GLY A 105 5.55 -2.39 22.53
C GLY A 105 4.67 -3.59 22.90
N VAL A 106 4.92 -4.25 24.04
CA VAL A 106 4.07 -5.34 24.54
C VAL A 106 2.74 -4.79 25.06
N LEU A 107 2.70 -3.56 25.58
CA LEU A 107 1.47 -2.95 26.11
C LEU A 107 0.41 -2.73 25.03
N THR A 108 0.79 -2.55 23.75
CA THR A 108 -0.17 -2.40 22.65
C THR A 108 -0.77 -3.74 22.20
N ILE A 109 -0.07 -4.85 22.45
CA ILE A 109 -0.52 -6.22 22.16
C ILE A 109 -1.52 -6.70 23.23
N VAL A 110 -1.38 -6.26 24.48
CA VAL A 110 -2.25 -6.66 25.61
C VAL A 110 -3.74 -6.40 25.32
N PRO A 111 -4.18 -5.22 24.83
CA PRO A 111 -5.59 -4.98 24.47
C PRO A 111 -6.13 -5.97 23.43
N MET A 112 -5.35 -6.29 22.39
CA MET A 112 -5.74 -7.26 21.38
C MET A 112 -5.90 -8.66 21.97
N ILE A 113 -5.00 -9.07 22.86
CA ILE A 113 -5.10 -10.35 23.58
C ILE A 113 -6.37 -10.39 24.46
N ILE A 114 -6.66 -9.31 25.20
CA ILE A 114 -7.86 -9.22 26.05
C ILE A 114 -9.13 -9.35 25.20
N ILE A 115 -9.20 -8.66 24.07
CA ILE A 115 -10.35 -8.73 23.15
C ILE A 115 -10.50 -10.15 22.60
N LEU A 116 -9.42 -10.77 22.11
CA LEU A 116 -9.45 -12.14 21.59
C LEU A 116 -9.91 -13.14 22.65
N PHE A 117 -9.40 -13.04 23.87
CA PHE A 117 -9.77 -13.92 24.97
C PHE A 117 -11.24 -13.70 25.39
N GLY A 118 -11.69 -12.45 25.44
CA GLY A 118 -13.08 -12.09 25.69
C GLY A 118 -14.03 -12.64 24.62
N CYS A 119 -13.67 -12.50 23.35
CA CYS A 119 -14.43 -13.05 22.22
C CYS A 119 -14.53 -14.57 22.31
N LYS A 120 -13.42 -15.28 22.56
CA LYS A 120 -13.41 -16.73 22.72
C LYS A 120 -14.31 -17.18 23.88
N HIS A 121 -14.18 -16.53 25.04
CA HIS A 121 -14.97 -16.86 26.22
C HIS A 121 -16.48 -16.63 26.02
N LEU A 122 -16.86 -15.55 25.31
CA LEU A 122 -18.26 -15.28 24.95
C LEU A 122 -18.78 -16.28 23.92
N ALA A 123 -17.96 -16.69 22.95
CA ALA A 123 -18.32 -17.72 21.98
C ALA A 123 -18.59 -19.07 22.67
N ASP A 124 -17.71 -19.49 23.57
CA ASP A 124 -17.86 -20.73 24.35
C ASP A 124 -19.14 -20.70 25.19
N LYS A 125 -19.43 -19.56 25.86
CA LYS A 125 -20.68 -19.38 26.61
C LYS A 125 -21.91 -19.51 25.72
N ARG A 126 -21.90 -18.92 24.52
CA ARG A 126 -23.01 -19.02 23.56
C ARG A 126 -23.18 -20.45 23.06
N GLN A 127 -22.09 -21.18 22.83
CA GLN A 127 -22.13 -22.57 22.41
C GLN A 127 -22.75 -23.46 23.49
N VAL A 128 -22.28 -23.36 24.75
CA VAL A 128 -22.86 -24.10 25.88
C VAL A 128 -24.35 -23.80 26.00
N TYR A 129 -24.75 -22.52 25.97
CA TYR A 129 -26.16 -22.13 26.06
C TYR A 129 -27.03 -22.74 24.95
N ARG A 130 -26.56 -22.74 23.70
CA ARG A 130 -27.29 -23.32 22.55
C ARG A 130 -27.46 -24.83 22.70
N VAL A 131 -26.39 -25.53 23.09
CA VAL A 131 -26.41 -26.98 23.26
C VAL A 131 -27.29 -27.38 24.45
N THR A 132 -27.17 -26.69 25.59
CA THR A 132 -28.05 -26.94 26.75
C THR A 132 -29.52 -26.68 26.39
N LYS A 133 -29.84 -25.58 25.69
CA LYS A 133 -31.22 -25.29 25.27
C LYS A 133 -31.78 -26.34 24.31
N ALA A 134 -30.96 -26.86 23.39
CA ALA A 134 -31.36 -27.92 22.48
C ALA A 134 -31.61 -29.24 23.22
N LEU A 135 -30.73 -29.61 24.15
CA LEU A 135 -30.82 -30.86 24.90
C LEU A 135 -31.90 -30.83 25.99
N LYS A 136 -32.19 -29.65 26.57
CA LYS A 136 -33.23 -29.50 27.60
C LYS A 136 -34.64 -29.87 27.12
N LYS A 137 -34.84 -29.91 25.80
CA LYS A 137 -36.10 -30.36 25.20
C LYS A 137 -36.33 -31.87 25.41
N ASP A 138 -35.26 -32.66 25.48
CA ASP A 138 -35.33 -34.13 25.55
C ASP A 138 -34.80 -34.68 26.89
N HIS A 139 -33.94 -33.95 27.60
CA HIS A 139 -33.31 -34.36 28.86
C HIS A 139 -33.06 -33.18 29.80
N ASP A 140 -33.30 -33.34 31.11
CA ASP A 140 -33.03 -32.26 32.08
C ASP A 140 -31.52 -32.18 32.40
N ILE A 141 -30.78 -31.44 31.56
CA ILE A 141 -29.31 -31.33 31.59
C ILE A 141 -28.87 -29.94 32.03
N GLU A 142 -27.90 -29.90 32.96
CA GLU A 142 -27.33 -28.67 33.49
C GLU A 142 -26.21 -28.10 32.57
N PRO A 143 -26.04 -26.76 32.48
CA PRO A 143 -25.00 -26.14 31.67
C PRO A 143 -23.57 -26.56 32.04
N SER A 144 -23.34 -26.98 33.29
CA SER A 144 -22.04 -27.45 33.79
C SER A 144 -21.61 -28.77 33.13
N GLN A 145 -22.56 -29.69 32.89
CA GLN A 145 -22.32 -30.99 32.26
C GLN A 145 -21.97 -30.84 30.77
N VAL A 146 -22.66 -29.92 30.08
CA VAL A 146 -22.37 -29.58 28.67
C VAL A 146 -20.98 -28.96 28.55
N ARG A 147 -20.60 -28.10 29.50
CA ARG A 147 -19.28 -27.45 29.51
C ARG A 147 -18.14 -28.44 29.74
N SER A 148 -18.31 -29.47 30.58
CA SER A 148 -17.30 -30.53 30.76
C SER A 148 -17.17 -31.41 29.53
N PHE A 149 -18.28 -31.71 28.84
CA PHE A 149 -18.27 -32.49 27.60
C PHE A 149 -17.55 -31.74 26.47
N LEU A 150 -17.85 -30.46 26.28
CA LEU A 150 -17.23 -29.62 25.25
C LEU A 150 -15.74 -29.31 25.48
N LYS A 151 -15.21 -29.53 26.69
CA LYS A 151 -13.78 -29.36 27.02
C LYS A 151 -12.98 -30.67 26.98
N GLY A 152 -13.66 -31.81 26.84
CA GLY A 152 -13.04 -33.14 26.79
C GLY A 152 -12.71 -33.64 25.37
N TYR A 153 -13.04 -32.84 24.35
CA TYR A 153 -12.66 -33.00 22.94
C TYR A 153 -11.73 -31.85 22.53
#